data_AF-A0AAD0JSL7-F1
#
_entry.id   AF-A0AAD0JSL7-F1
#
_cell.length_a   1.000
_cell.length_b   1.000
_cell.length_c   1.000
_cell.angle_alpha   90.00
_cell.angle_beta   90.00
_cell.angle_gamma   90.00
#
_symmetry.space_group_name_H-M   'P 1'
#
loop_
_entity.id
_entity.type
_entity.pdbx_description
1 polymer ?
#
loop_
_entity_poly.entity_id
_entity_poly.type
_entity_poly.pdbx_seq_one_letter_code
_entity_poly.pdbx_strand_id
1 'polypeptide(L)'
;MYTRHRRLAAAAALTAVASLGLAGCGADTSTDTPATSQSTTAESSPAALARALAPDETETSDPAARPADSAPKSEDPGDVAERAQLVVTEIRVGDFQGKDRVVFELEGQGLPGYSVDYVDAPAQQGSGFPVEVSGDSFLQVMIRDQVLPTTASMSEVPVGTVSSDEATGVSGVAFAGQFEGQAQSVIGLEGSDRAFSAFLLQNPTRLVVDIER
;
A
#
# COMPACT_ATOMS: atom_id res chain seq x y z
N MET A 1 2.28 -54.38 -27.60
CA MET A 1 2.83 -54.54 -26.23
C MET A 1 2.34 -53.35 -25.42
N TYR A 2 1.49 -53.53 -24.39
CA TYR A 2 1.85 -53.88 -23.00
C TYR A 2 2.86 -52.87 -22.38
N THR A 3 2.60 -52.25 -21.23
CA THR A 3 1.79 -52.73 -20.08
C THR A 3 1.06 -51.59 -19.34
N ARG A 4 -0.17 -51.85 -18.84
CA ARG A 4 -0.87 -51.00 -17.86
C ARG A 4 -0.43 -51.37 -16.44
N HIS A 5 -0.32 -50.42 -15.52
CA HIS A 5 -0.52 -50.70 -14.09
C HIS A 5 -1.60 -49.80 -13.47
N ARG A 6 -2.28 -50.35 -12.46
CA ARG A 6 -3.61 -49.92 -11.98
C ARG A 6 -3.54 -49.22 -10.63
N ARG A 7 -4.57 -48.41 -10.37
CA ARG A 7 -4.96 -47.88 -9.05
C ARG A 7 -5.01 -48.97 -7.97
N LEU A 8 -4.68 -48.62 -6.73
CA LEU A 8 -5.34 -49.13 -5.52
C LEU A 8 -5.44 -48.00 -4.48
N ALA A 9 -6.49 -48.06 -3.65
CA ALA A 9 -6.76 -47.13 -2.57
C ALA A 9 -6.55 -47.82 -1.20
N ALA A 10 -6.35 -47.04 -0.14
CA ALA A 10 -6.60 -47.47 1.23
C ALA A 10 -6.85 -46.25 2.12
N ALA A 11 -7.83 -46.35 3.02
CA ALA A 11 -8.10 -45.38 4.08
C ALA A 11 -7.56 -45.90 5.42
N ALA A 12 -7.25 -45.00 6.36
CA ALA A 12 -7.05 -45.33 7.76
C ALA A 12 -7.43 -44.12 8.65
N ALA A 13 -8.14 -44.37 9.74
CA ALA A 13 -8.53 -43.38 10.74
C ALA A 13 -8.04 -43.82 12.13
N LEU A 14 -7.39 -42.93 12.90
CA LEU A 14 -6.98 -43.02 14.32
C LEU A 14 -6.44 -41.62 14.75
N THR A 15 -6.65 -41.07 15.95
CA THR A 15 -7.57 -41.37 17.07
C THR A 15 -7.80 -40.13 17.95
N ALA A 16 -8.63 -40.27 19.00
CA ALA A 16 -8.91 -39.32 20.08
C ALA A 16 -7.71 -38.61 20.75
N VAL A 17 -7.95 -37.37 21.23
CA VAL A 17 -7.30 -36.79 22.42
C VAL A 17 -8.39 -36.30 23.37
N ALA A 18 -8.41 -36.85 24.58
CA ALA A 18 -9.22 -36.36 25.69
C ALA A 18 -8.28 -35.72 26.71
N SER A 19 -8.57 -34.49 27.12
CA SER A 19 -7.82 -33.77 28.16
C SER A 19 -8.67 -33.56 29.40
N LEU A 20 -8.20 -34.11 30.53
CA LEU A 20 -8.74 -33.88 31.87
C LEU A 20 -8.56 -32.42 32.29
N GLY A 21 -9.52 -31.88 33.04
CA GLY A 21 -9.45 -30.52 33.56
C GLY A 21 -8.74 -30.40 34.92
N LEU A 22 -8.57 -29.17 35.38
CA LEU A 22 -8.39 -28.85 36.79
C LEU A 22 -9.45 -27.82 37.20
N ALA A 23 -10.19 -28.12 38.26
CA ALA A 23 -11.03 -27.15 38.94
C ALA A 23 -10.19 -26.42 40.00
N GLY A 24 -10.24 -25.08 39.99
CA GLY A 24 -9.63 -24.24 41.02
C GLY A 24 -10.67 -23.28 41.58
N CYS A 25 -11.17 -23.54 42.78
CA CYS A 25 -11.96 -22.57 43.53
C CYS A 25 -11.02 -21.57 44.21
N GLY A 26 -11.17 -20.28 43.87
CA GLY A 26 -10.71 -19.15 44.68
C GLY A 26 -11.89 -18.22 44.87
N ALA A 27 -12.40 -18.14 46.10
CA ALA A 27 -13.50 -17.27 46.46
C ALA A 27 -13.05 -16.33 47.58
N ASP A 28 -12.92 -15.05 47.25
CA ASP A 28 -12.76 -13.98 48.22
C ASP A 28 -13.73 -12.85 47.87
N THR A 29 -14.68 -12.62 48.76
CA THR A 29 -15.64 -11.52 48.65
C THR A 29 -15.04 -10.22 49.16
N SER A 30 -15.18 -9.15 48.41
CA SER A 30 -15.15 -7.79 48.96
C SER A 30 -16.08 -6.89 48.14
N THR A 31 -16.94 -6.18 48.88
CA THR A 31 -17.95 -5.26 48.35
C THR A 31 -17.35 -3.88 48.20
N ASP A 32 -17.46 -3.24 47.03
CA ASP A 32 -17.50 -1.77 47.00
C ASP A 32 -18.34 -1.19 45.85
N THR A 33 -19.00 -0.10 46.21
CA THR A 33 -19.78 0.94 45.52
C THR A 33 -19.75 1.03 43.98
N PRO A 34 -20.91 1.23 43.31
CA PRO A 34 -20.95 1.62 41.91
C PRO A 34 -20.58 3.10 41.72
N ALA A 35 -19.41 3.38 41.18
CA ALA A 35 -19.02 4.72 40.76
C ALA A 35 -19.53 5.02 39.34
N THR A 36 -20.37 6.05 39.19
CA THR A 36 -20.75 6.59 37.89
C THR A 36 -19.55 7.27 37.23
N SER A 37 -18.93 6.60 36.26
CA SER A 37 -17.99 7.24 35.34
C SER A 37 -18.75 7.91 34.21
N GLN A 38 -18.61 9.23 34.09
CA GLN A 38 -19.28 10.02 33.06
C GLN A 38 -18.65 9.77 31.68
N SER A 39 -19.50 9.58 30.68
CA SER A 39 -19.09 9.58 29.27
C SER A 39 -18.56 10.95 28.89
N THR A 40 -17.24 11.08 28.78
CA THR A 40 -16.62 12.21 28.06
C THR A 40 -16.40 11.76 26.63
N THR A 41 -17.38 12.02 25.78
CA THR A 41 -17.24 11.87 24.34
C THR A 41 -16.19 12.87 23.88
N ALA A 42 -14.98 12.38 23.58
CA ALA A 42 -13.96 13.17 22.91
C ALA A 42 -14.44 13.41 21.48
N GLU A 43 -15.10 14.54 21.27
CA GLU A 43 -15.55 15.00 19.96
C GLU A 43 -14.32 15.40 19.13
N SER A 44 -13.75 14.41 18.43
CA SER A 44 -12.72 14.63 17.41
C SER A 44 -13.33 15.42 16.25
N SER A 45 -13.41 16.74 16.42
CA SER A 45 -13.80 17.66 15.36
C SER A 45 -12.85 17.47 14.16
N PRO A 46 -13.33 17.32 12.92
CA PRO A 46 -12.48 17.14 11.74
C PRO A 46 -11.42 18.24 11.58
N ALA A 47 -11.72 19.46 12.06
CA ALA A 47 -10.80 20.60 12.05
C ALA A 47 -9.55 20.40 12.94
N ALA A 48 -9.61 19.57 13.99
CA ALA A 48 -8.46 19.25 14.84
C ALA A 48 -7.53 18.23 14.16
N LEU A 49 -8.09 17.23 13.48
CA LEU A 49 -7.34 16.27 12.68
C LEU A 49 -6.62 16.95 11.49
N ALA A 50 -7.31 17.85 10.79
CA ALA A 50 -6.73 18.66 9.71
C ALA A 50 -5.56 19.57 10.15
N ARG A 51 -5.41 19.86 11.46
CA ARG A 51 -4.30 20.65 12.00
C ARG A 51 -3.14 19.82 12.55
N ALA A 52 -3.32 18.50 12.70
CA ALA A 52 -2.28 17.57 13.16
C ALA A 52 -1.46 16.96 12.01
N LEU A 53 -1.89 17.12 10.76
CA LEU A 53 -1.28 16.52 9.56
C LEU A 53 -0.23 17.40 8.86
N ALA A 54 0.19 18.53 9.44
CA ALA A 54 1.16 19.43 8.82
C ALA A 54 2.46 19.63 9.63
N PRO A 55 3.34 18.62 9.70
CA PRO A 55 4.76 18.82 9.92
C PRO A 55 5.46 19.07 8.57
N ASP A 56 5.92 20.31 8.35
CA ASP A 56 7.03 20.70 7.45
C ASP A 56 7.19 19.88 6.13
N GLU A 57 6.09 19.68 5.41
CA GLU A 57 6.07 18.92 4.15
C GLU A 57 6.81 19.70 3.05
N THR A 58 8.06 19.31 2.80
CA THR A 58 8.88 19.93 1.76
C THR A 58 8.63 19.18 0.45
N GLU A 59 7.85 19.77 -0.47
CA GLU A 59 7.79 19.28 -1.85
C GLU A 59 9.17 19.41 -2.51
N THR A 60 9.52 18.44 -3.36
CA THR A 60 10.77 18.48 -4.14
C THR A 60 10.68 19.47 -5.32
N SER A 61 9.47 19.88 -5.71
CA SER A 61 9.20 20.88 -6.75
C SER A 61 7.82 21.55 -6.56
N ASP A 62 7.48 22.62 -7.29
CA ASP A 62 6.23 23.37 -7.10
C ASP A 62 4.99 22.61 -7.64
N PRO A 63 3.97 22.31 -6.80
CA PRO A 63 2.76 21.60 -7.24
C PRO A 63 1.87 22.40 -8.17
N ALA A 64 1.90 23.74 -8.14
CA ALA A 64 1.09 24.58 -9.01
C ALA A 64 1.63 24.64 -10.46
N ALA A 65 2.86 24.17 -10.70
CA ALA A 65 3.56 24.28 -11.98
C ALA A 65 3.53 23.00 -12.83
N ARG A 66 3.03 21.87 -12.30
CA ARG A 66 3.05 20.57 -13.00
C ARG A 66 1.87 20.46 -13.98
N PRO A 67 2.07 20.03 -15.24
CA PRO A 67 0.98 19.72 -16.15
C PRO A 67 0.11 18.58 -15.61
N ALA A 68 -1.17 18.85 -15.40
CA ALA A 68 -2.20 17.82 -15.22
C ALA A 68 -2.72 17.39 -16.60
N ASP A 69 -1.98 16.50 -17.24
CA ASP A 69 -2.33 15.81 -18.49
C ASP A 69 -2.23 14.29 -18.30
N SER A 70 -2.49 13.49 -19.33
CA SER A 70 -2.36 12.02 -19.28
C SER A 70 -0.98 11.50 -19.76
N ALA A 71 0.00 12.38 -20.03
CA ALA A 71 1.32 11.96 -20.52
C ALA A 71 2.15 11.24 -19.43
N PRO A 72 3.24 10.54 -19.77
CA PRO A 72 4.13 9.91 -18.79
C PRO A 72 4.77 10.95 -17.85
N LYS A 73 4.91 10.63 -16.56
CA LYS A 73 5.63 11.44 -15.56
C LYS A 73 6.84 10.65 -15.06
N SER A 74 8.01 11.26 -14.99
CA SER A 74 9.17 10.67 -14.33
C SER A 74 10.06 11.73 -13.71
N GLU A 75 10.74 11.34 -12.63
CA GLU A 75 11.79 12.13 -12.00
C GLU A 75 12.96 11.21 -11.67
N ASP A 76 14.19 11.69 -11.80
CA ASP A 76 15.39 11.00 -11.36
C ASP A 76 16.18 11.97 -10.47
N PRO A 77 16.58 11.56 -9.25
CA PRO A 77 17.42 12.39 -8.38
C PRO A 77 18.81 12.68 -8.99
N GLY A 78 19.18 12.00 -10.08
CA GLY A 78 20.38 12.28 -10.87
C GLY A 78 21.63 11.59 -10.32
N ASP A 79 22.79 12.19 -10.60
CA ASP A 79 24.09 11.71 -10.10
C ASP A 79 24.33 12.12 -8.64
N VAL A 80 23.54 11.54 -7.74
CA VAL A 80 23.78 11.57 -6.29
C VAL A 80 24.96 10.67 -5.92
N ALA A 81 25.80 11.13 -4.99
CA ALA A 81 27.00 10.42 -4.55
C ALA A 81 26.71 9.10 -3.81
N GLU A 82 25.54 9.01 -3.16
CA GLU A 82 24.99 7.81 -2.57
C GLU A 82 23.59 7.60 -3.15
N ARG A 83 23.27 6.37 -3.57
CA ARG A 83 21.93 6.00 -4.03
C ARG A 83 20.97 5.96 -2.84
N ALA A 84 19.70 6.27 -3.10
CA ALA A 84 18.69 6.11 -2.07
C ALA A 84 18.54 4.63 -1.69
N GLN A 85 18.08 4.41 -0.46
CA GLN A 85 17.87 3.09 0.12
C GLN A 85 16.52 3.12 0.81
N LEU A 86 15.48 2.80 0.03
CA LEU A 86 14.09 3.00 0.42
C LEU A 86 13.29 1.70 0.37
N VAL A 87 12.19 1.65 1.11
CA VAL A 87 11.17 0.59 1.06
C VAL A 87 9.80 1.25 1.08
N VAL A 88 8.89 0.85 0.18
CA VAL A 88 7.47 1.24 0.25
C VAL A 88 6.83 0.55 1.46
N THR A 89 6.48 1.31 2.48
CA THR A 89 5.94 0.78 3.76
C THR A 89 4.43 0.88 3.85
N GLU A 90 3.82 1.85 3.16
CA GLU A 90 2.38 2.08 3.17
C GLU A 90 1.88 2.59 1.82
N ILE A 91 0.64 2.23 1.46
CA ILE A 91 -0.09 2.77 0.31
C ILE A 91 -1.44 3.27 0.82
N ARG A 92 -1.77 4.53 0.50
CA ARG A 92 -3.05 5.17 0.85
C ARG A 92 -3.76 5.67 -0.39
N VAL A 93 -5.09 5.64 -0.38
CA VAL A 93 -5.97 6.07 -1.47
C VAL A 93 -7.15 6.85 -0.87
N GLY A 94 -7.54 7.98 -1.45
CA GLY A 94 -8.73 8.73 -1.00
C GLY A 94 -9.00 10.03 -1.77
N ASP A 95 -10.05 10.75 -1.35
CA ASP A 95 -10.33 12.11 -1.87
C ASP A 95 -9.22 13.09 -1.47
N PHE A 96 -8.81 13.92 -2.42
CA PHE A 96 -8.00 15.09 -2.14
C PHE A 96 -8.41 16.28 -3.03
N GLN A 97 -9.11 17.25 -2.43
CA GLN A 97 -9.47 18.52 -3.09
C GLN A 97 -10.23 18.33 -4.41
N GLY A 98 -11.10 17.31 -4.49
CA GLY A 98 -11.87 16.99 -5.69
C GLY A 98 -11.15 16.08 -6.70
N LYS A 99 -9.91 15.67 -6.41
CA LYS A 99 -9.16 14.63 -7.11
C LYS A 99 -9.19 13.34 -6.30
N ASP A 100 -8.75 12.24 -6.91
CA ASP A 100 -8.33 11.05 -6.17
C ASP A 100 -6.81 11.10 -6.00
N ARG A 101 -6.33 10.81 -4.79
CA ARG A 101 -4.91 10.81 -4.44
C ARG A 101 -4.46 9.42 -4.02
N VAL A 102 -3.40 8.92 -4.66
CA VAL A 102 -2.65 7.74 -4.22
C VAL A 102 -1.32 8.20 -3.61
N VAL A 103 -0.99 7.71 -2.42
CA VAL A 103 0.28 8.02 -1.73
C VAL A 103 1.01 6.74 -1.41
N PHE A 104 2.24 6.63 -1.90
CA PHE A 104 3.21 5.60 -1.51
C PHE A 104 4.15 6.22 -0.47
N GLU A 105 4.10 5.74 0.77
CA GLU A 105 5.04 6.14 1.81
C GLU A 105 6.30 5.29 1.78
N LEU A 106 7.46 5.94 1.90
CA LEU A 106 8.76 5.29 1.84
C LEU A 106 9.56 5.55 3.13
N GLU A 107 9.96 4.47 3.77
CA GLU A 107 10.95 4.49 4.85
C GLU A 107 12.36 4.34 4.25
N GLY A 108 13.36 4.98 4.87
CA GLY A 108 14.76 4.92 4.48
C GLY A 108 15.35 6.29 4.16
N GLN A 109 16.44 6.32 3.40
CA GLN A 109 17.25 7.52 3.18
C GLN A 109 17.40 7.85 1.69
N GLY A 110 17.39 9.14 1.36
CA GLY A 110 17.50 9.67 0.00
C GLY A 110 16.14 9.91 -0.69
N LEU A 111 16.19 10.32 -1.95
CA LEU A 111 15.03 10.49 -2.82
C LEU A 111 14.99 9.34 -3.84
N PRO A 112 13.83 8.70 -4.07
CA PRO A 112 13.71 7.68 -5.10
C PRO A 112 13.62 8.33 -6.48
N GLY A 113 14.17 7.68 -7.50
CA GLY A 113 13.66 7.90 -8.85
C GLY A 113 12.26 7.28 -9.03
N TYR A 114 11.41 7.85 -9.88
CA TYR A 114 10.12 7.24 -10.22
C TYR A 114 9.78 7.35 -11.72
N SER A 115 8.79 6.57 -12.15
CA SER A 115 8.06 6.79 -13.40
C SER A 115 6.61 6.30 -13.25
N VAL A 116 5.67 7.05 -13.83
CA VAL A 116 4.24 6.80 -13.82
C VAL A 116 3.71 6.96 -15.24
N ASP A 117 3.15 5.90 -15.82
CA ASP A 117 2.71 5.85 -17.22
C ASP A 117 1.53 4.89 -17.43
N TYR A 118 0.74 5.10 -18.48
CA TYR A 118 -0.38 4.22 -18.84
C TYR A 118 0.12 2.96 -19.57
N VAL A 119 -0.48 1.80 -19.26
CA VAL A 119 -0.13 0.52 -19.88
C VAL A 119 -1.39 -0.31 -20.20
N ASP A 120 -1.45 -0.89 -21.41
CA ASP A 120 -2.61 -1.68 -21.87
C ASP A 120 -2.79 -2.99 -21.08
N ALA A 121 -1.69 -3.59 -20.65
CA ALA A 121 -1.66 -4.92 -20.04
C ALA A 121 -0.54 -5.00 -18.99
N PRO A 122 -0.77 -4.55 -17.74
CA PRO A 122 0.23 -4.54 -16.69
C PRO A 122 0.66 -5.96 -16.32
N ALA A 123 1.98 -6.20 -16.27
CA ALA A 123 2.56 -7.50 -15.94
C ALA A 123 3.68 -7.38 -14.90
N GLN A 124 3.75 -8.37 -14.01
CA GLN A 124 4.72 -8.47 -12.93
C GLN A 124 6.15 -8.56 -13.47
N GLN A 125 7.06 -7.80 -12.89
CA GLN A 125 8.48 -7.91 -13.18
C GLN A 125 9.01 -9.33 -12.94
N GLY A 126 9.94 -9.77 -13.78
CA GLY A 126 10.56 -11.10 -13.74
C GLY A 126 9.66 -12.26 -14.19
N SER A 127 8.43 -12.36 -13.69
CA SER A 127 7.52 -13.48 -13.98
C SER A 127 6.69 -13.30 -15.26
N GLY A 128 6.32 -12.06 -15.59
CA GLY A 128 5.44 -11.73 -16.71
C GLY A 128 3.98 -12.14 -16.52
N PHE A 129 3.57 -12.58 -15.33
CA PHE A 129 2.15 -12.79 -15.03
C PHE A 129 1.41 -11.45 -14.92
N PRO A 130 0.11 -11.36 -15.22
CA PRO A 130 -0.66 -10.13 -15.05
C PRO A 130 -0.59 -9.56 -13.62
N VAL A 131 -0.65 -8.23 -13.51
CA VAL A 131 -0.97 -7.55 -12.25
C VAL A 131 -2.47 -7.31 -12.23
N GLU A 132 -3.20 -8.12 -11.47
CA GLU A 132 -4.66 -8.05 -11.37
C GLU A 132 -5.08 -6.86 -10.49
N VAL A 133 -5.83 -5.91 -11.07
CA VAL A 133 -6.47 -4.78 -10.37
C VAL A 133 -7.79 -4.44 -11.07
N SER A 134 -8.79 -3.98 -10.33
CA SER A 134 -10.04 -3.46 -10.91
C SER A 134 -9.79 -2.18 -11.71
N GLY A 135 -10.54 -1.95 -12.77
CA GLY A 135 -10.47 -0.74 -13.60
C GLY A 135 -10.58 -1.04 -15.10
N ASP A 136 -10.78 0.00 -15.90
CA ASP A 136 -10.80 -0.03 -17.37
C ASP A 136 -9.49 0.51 -18.00
N SER A 137 -8.74 1.33 -17.26
CA SER A 137 -7.40 1.83 -17.64
C SER A 137 -6.41 1.67 -16.48
N PHE A 138 -5.13 1.47 -16.80
CA PHE A 138 -4.10 1.07 -15.83
C PHE A 138 -2.89 2.00 -15.87
N LEU A 139 -2.62 2.67 -14.75
CA LEU A 139 -1.48 3.55 -14.58
C LEU A 139 -0.40 2.82 -13.76
N GLN A 140 0.68 2.40 -14.42
CA GLN A 140 1.79 1.70 -13.79
C GLN A 140 2.73 2.70 -13.09
N VAL A 141 2.97 2.47 -11.81
CA VAL A 141 3.91 3.21 -10.95
C VAL A 141 5.14 2.35 -10.72
N MET A 142 6.30 2.86 -11.11
CA MET A 142 7.61 2.27 -10.83
C MET A 142 8.39 3.19 -9.91
N ILE A 143 8.80 2.71 -8.75
CA ILE A 143 9.63 3.45 -7.79
C ILE A 143 10.99 2.78 -7.70
N ARG A 144 12.06 3.51 -7.97
CA ARG A 144 13.44 3.02 -8.04
C ARG A 144 14.14 3.17 -6.69
N ASP A 145 15.39 2.74 -6.64
CA ASP A 145 16.28 2.85 -5.48
C ASP A 145 15.70 2.13 -4.23
N GLN A 146 15.00 1.01 -4.48
CA GLN A 146 14.49 0.13 -3.42
C GLN A 146 15.57 -0.82 -2.91
N VAL A 147 15.50 -1.15 -1.62
CA VAL A 147 16.33 -2.18 -0.98
C VAL A 147 15.50 -3.34 -0.47
N LEU A 148 16.10 -4.53 -0.34
CA LEU A 148 15.42 -5.68 0.25
C LEU A 148 15.09 -5.39 1.72
N PRO A 149 13.83 -5.53 2.19
CA PRO A 149 13.44 -5.09 3.53
C PRO A 149 14.20 -5.84 4.63
N THR A 150 14.48 -7.13 4.39
CA THR A 150 15.30 -8.00 5.23
C THR A 150 16.75 -7.53 5.41
N THR A 151 17.28 -6.74 4.48
CA THR A 151 18.62 -6.15 4.58
C THR A 151 18.63 -4.78 5.27
N ALA A 152 17.47 -4.12 5.32
CA ALA A 152 17.32 -2.76 5.83
C ALA A 152 16.63 -2.65 7.20
N SER A 153 16.08 -3.75 7.72
CA SER A 153 15.27 -3.80 8.97
C SER A 153 13.90 -3.11 8.88
N MET A 154 13.47 -2.76 7.66
CA MET A 154 12.20 -2.10 7.37
C MET A 154 11.10 -3.12 7.01
N SER A 155 9.82 -2.71 7.06
CA SER A 155 8.69 -3.55 6.66
C SER A 155 8.06 -3.04 5.37
N GLU A 156 8.11 -3.84 4.31
CA GLU A 156 7.43 -3.54 3.04
C GLU A 156 5.91 -3.73 3.16
N VAL A 157 5.14 -2.93 2.43
CA VAL A 157 3.71 -3.11 2.29
C VAL A 157 3.41 -4.48 1.64
N PRO A 158 2.42 -5.26 2.11
CA PRO A 158 2.14 -6.57 1.54
C PRO A 158 1.74 -6.51 0.05
N VAL A 159 2.23 -7.47 -0.73
CA VAL A 159 1.73 -7.73 -2.09
C VAL A 159 0.23 -8.02 -2.05
N GLY A 160 -0.55 -7.27 -2.84
CA GLY A 160 -2.01 -7.31 -2.81
C GLY A 160 -2.63 -6.03 -3.36
N THR A 161 -3.93 -5.83 -3.11
CA THR A 161 -4.69 -4.66 -3.58
C THR A 161 -5.13 -3.80 -2.41
N VAL A 162 -4.93 -2.49 -2.53
CA VAL A 162 -5.45 -1.44 -1.65
C VAL A 162 -6.58 -0.71 -2.38
N SER A 163 -7.70 -0.44 -1.70
CA SER A 163 -8.83 0.31 -2.23
C SER A 163 -9.38 1.26 -1.15
N SER A 164 -10.18 2.24 -1.56
CA SER A 164 -10.82 3.19 -0.66
C SER A 164 -12.20 3.55 -1.19
N ASP A 165 -13.21 3.56 -0.32
CA ASP A 165 -14.58 3.97 -0.64
C ASP A 165 -14.70 5.51 -0.81
N GLU A 166 -13.64 6.27 -0.49
CA GLU A 166 -13.58 7.73 -0.62
C GLU A 166 -13.07 8.20 -2.00
N ALA A 167 -12.39 7.32 -2.74
CA ALA A 167 -11.99 7.54 -4.12
C ALA A 167 -13.12 7.15 -5.08
N THR A 168 -13.23 7.82 -6.23
CA THR A 168 -14.38 7.66 -7.15
C THR A 168 -14.00 7.44 -8.62
N GLY A 169 -12.76 7.76 -9.00
CA GLY A 169 -12.12 7.40 -10.25
C GLY A 169 -11.07 6.29 -10.11
N VAL A 170 -10.46 6.11 -8.92
CA VAL A 170 -9.53 4.99 -8.63
C VAL A 170 -10.31 3.77 -8.13
N SER A 171 -10.35 2.72 -8.94
CA SER A 171 -10.99 1.43 -8.62
C SER A 171 -10.16 0.59 -7.63
N GLY A 172 -8.83 0.79 -7.60
CA GLY A 172 -7.92 0.11 -6.70
C GLY A 172 -6.45 0.30 -7.09
N VAL A 173 -5.55 -0.08 -6.18
CA VAL A 173 -4.11 0.01 -6.34
C VAL A 173 -3.49 -1.35 -6.00
N ALA A 174 -3.00 -2.06 -7.00
CA ALA A 174 -2.27 -3.31 -6.79
C ALA A 174 -0.79 -3.01 -6.52
N PHE A 175 -0.23 -3.55 -5.45
CA PHE A 175 1.20 -3.59 -5.19
C PHE A 175 1.74 -4.97 -5.57
N ALA A 176 2.68 -5.01 -6.52
CA ALA A 176 3.27 -6.23 -7.03
C ALA A 176 4.57 -6.63 -6.31
N GLY A 177 5.00 -5.84 -5.30
CA GLY A 177 6.27 -6.03 -4.62
C GLY A 177 7.43 -5.35 -5.34
N GLN A 178 8.65 -5.70 -4.93
CA GLN A 178 9.87 -5.24 -5.57
C GLN A 178 10.57 -6.32 -6.42
N PHE A 179 11.26 -5.87 -7.46
CA PHE A 179 12.17 -6.66 -8.29
C PHE A 179 13.36 -5.79 -8.73
N GLU A 180 14.58 -6.32 -8.64
CA GLU A 180 15.83 -5.66 -9.10
C GLU A 180 16.01 -4.18 -8.64
N GLY A 181 15.60 -3.86 -7.41
CA GLY A 181 15.72 -2.51 -6.84
C GLY A 181 14.62 -1.54 -7.28
N GLN A 182 13.53 -2.05 -7.83
CA GLN A 182 12.34 -1.28 -8.20
C GLN A 182 11.10 -1.87 -7.52
N ALA A 183 10.23 -1.03 -6.96
CA ALA A 183 8.90 -1.41 -6.52
C ALA A 183 7.91 -1.15 -7.67
N GLN A 184 7.03 -2.12 -7.91
CA GLN A 184 5.99 -2.04 -8.94
C GLN A 184 4.61 -1.93 -8.28
N SER A 185 3.82 -0.95 -8.74
CA SER A 185 2.40 -0.85 -8.44
C SER A 185 1.60 -0.47 -9.69
N VAL A 186 0.31 -0.75 -9.68
CA VAL A 186 -0.62 -0.43 -10.76
C VAL A 186 -1.88 0.16 -10.14
N ILE A 187 -2.19 1.40 -10.52
CA ILE A 187 -3.43 2.08 -10.16
C ILE A 187 -4.44 1.80 -11.28
N GLY A 188 -5.53 1.12 -10.96
CA GLY A 188 -6.63 0.89 -11.88
C GLY A 188 -7.69 1.99 -11.75
N LEU A 189 -8.16 2.49 -12.89
CA LEU A 189 -9.09 3.61 -12.96
C LEU A 189 -10.39 3.21 -13.67
N GLU A 190 -11.52 3.76 -13.23
CA GLU A 190 -12.81 3.64 -13.94
C GLU A 190 -12.76 4.46 -15.24
N GLY A 191 -13.15 3.86 -16.36
CA GLY A 191 -13.14 4.50 -17.68
C GLY A 191 -11.74 4.74 -18.29
N SER A 192 -11.67 5.72 -19.19
CA SER A 192 -10.46 6.03 -19.96
C SER A 192 -9.37 6.76 -19.16
N ASP A 193 -8.16 6.79 -19.72
CA ASP A 193 -7.03 7.60 -19.28
C ASP A 193 -7.46 9.00 -18.82
N ARG A 194 -6.92 9.40 -17.67
CA ARG A 194 -7.26 10.62 -16.95
C ARG A 194 -6.03 11.52 -16.89
N ALA A 195 -6.27 12.82 -16.71
CA ALA A 195 -5.19 13.71 -16.36
C ALA A 195 -4.68 13.36 -14.94
N PHE A 196 -3.37 13.41 -14.75
CA PHE A 196 -2.74 13.15 -13.46
C PHE A 196 -1.45 13.98 -13.29
N SER A 197 -0.99 14.05 -12.04
CA SER A 197 0.35 14.56 -11.69
C SER A 197 1.00 13.60 -10.70
N ALA A 198 2.33 13.50 -10.72
CA ALA A 198 3.10 12.67 -9.80
C ALA A 198 4.29 13.46 -9.26
N PHE A 199 4.59 13.35 -7.95
CA PHE A 199 5.61 14.16 -7.29
C PHE A 199 6.05 13.62 -5.92
N LEU A 200 7.19 14.11 -5.42
CA LEU A 200 7.78 13.73 -4.14
C LEU A 200 7.54 14.76 -3.03
N LEU A 201 6.99 14.30 -1.91
CA LEU A 201 7.04 14.97 -0.61
C LEU A 201 8.17 14.39 0.24
N GLN A 202 8.70 15.19 1.16
CA GLN A 202 9.70 14.78 2.15
C GLN A 202 9.14 14.90 3.58
N ASN A 203 9.86 14.32 4.55
CA ASN A 203 9.55 14.36 5.99
C ASN A 203 8.15 13.82 6.40
N PRO A 204 7.75 12.57 6.06
CA PRO A 204 8.55 11.49 5.46
C PRO A 204 8.50 11.50 3.92
N THR A 205 9.44 10.77 3.30
CA THR A 205 9.53 10.59 1.85
C THR A 205 8.29 9.87 1.32
N ARG A 206 7.57 10.51 0.39
CA ARG A 206 6.35 9.96 -0.21
C ARG A 206 6.30 10.28 -1.70
N LEU A 207 5.94 9.29 -2.51
CA LEU A 207 5.48 9.52 -3.88
C LEU A 207 3.96 9.72 -3.85
N VAL A 208 3.52 10.87 -4.34
CA VAL A 208 2.10 11.23 -4.47
C VAL A 208 1.72 11.18 -5.95
N VAL A 209 0.57 10.57 -6.26
CA VAL A 209 -0.06 10.57 -7.58
C VAL A 209 -1.48 11.11 -7.43
N ASP A 210 -1.72 12.32 -7.95
CA ASP A 210 -3.03 12.98 -7.96
C ASP A 210 -3.67 12.81 -9.33
N ILE A 211 -4.91 12.31 -9.35
CA ILE A 211 -5.64 11.89 -10.56
C ILE A 211 -6.96 12.67 -10.64
N GLU A 212 -7.23 13.29 -11.79
CA GLU A 212 -8.47 14.05 -12.02
C GLU A 212 -9.70 13.12 -12.13
N ARG A 213 -10.90 13.66 -11.89
CA ARG A 213 -12.16 12.92 -11.89
C ARG A 213 -12.95 13.00 -13.20
#